data_AF-A0A7X6KZI9-F1
#
_entry.id   AF-A0A7X6KZI9-F1
#
_cell.length_a   1.000
_cell.length_b   1.000
_cell.length_c   1.000
_cell.angle_alpha   90.00
_cell.angle_beta   90.00
_cell.angle_gamma   90.00
#
_symmetry.space_group_name_H-M   'P 1'
#
loop_
_entity.id
_entity.type
_entity.pdbx_description
1 polymer ?
#
loop_
_entity_poly.entity_id
_entity_poly.type
_entity_poly.pdbx_seq_one_letter_code
_entity_poly.pdbx_strand_id
1 'polypeptide(L)'
;MYAVEHLGDPDGVPVVDETGFLKKGVNSAGVQRQYSGTAGRMENCQLGVFCAYTSVKGGTLIDRELYLPKSWIADRDRCLGAGVPEDVQFATK
;
A
#
# COMPACT_ATOMS: atom_id res chain seq x y z
N MET A 1 -10.68 -13.70 -15.05
CA MET A 1 -9.73 -13.21 -14.02
C MET A 1 -9.46 -14.38 -13.08
N TYR A 2 -8.19 -14.75 -12.86
CA TYR A 2 -7.81 -15.97 -12.14
C TYR A 2 -8.55 -16.15 -10.80
N ALA A 3 -8.65 -15.08 -10.01
CA ALA A 3 -9.34 -15.09 -8.71
C ALA A 3 -10.81 -15.48 -8.82
N VAL A 4 -11.56 -14.90 -9.77
CA VAL A 4 -12.98 -15.22 -9.97
C VAL A 4 -13.17 -16.67 -10.43
N GLU A 5 -12.32 -17.13 -11.34
CA GLU A 5 -12.42 -18.49 -11.92
C GLU A 5 -12.10 -19.60 -10.91
N HIS A 6 -11.14 -19.39 -10.01
CA HIS A 6 -10.63 -20.43 -9.12
C HIS A 6 -11.07 -20.27 -7.67
N LEU A 7 -11.32 -19.04 -7.23
CA LEU A 7 -11.65 -18.70 -5.85
C LEU A 7 -13.05 -18.09 -5.71
N GLY A 8 -13.73 -17.76 -6.82
CA GLY A 8 -15.06 -17.18 -6.80
C GLY A 8 -16.04 -18.00 -5.97
N ASP A 9 -16.71 -17.35 -5.02
CA ASP A 9 -17.61 -17.96 -4.07
C ASP A 9 -18.65 -16.91 -3.60
N PRO A 10 -19.93 -17.25 -3.46
CA PRO A 10 -20.95 -16.30 -2.98
C PRO A 10 -20.64 -15.69 -1.62
N ASP A 11 -19.93 -16.43 -0.76
CA ASP A 11 -19.54 -15.97 0.59
C ASP A 11 -18.10 -15.42 0.63
N GLY A 12 -17.46 -15.25 -0.53
CA GLY A 12 -16.12 -14.68 -0.62
C GLY A 12 -16.11 -13.19 -0.29
N VAL A 13 -15.08 -12.75 0.45
CA VAL A 13 -14.99 -11.37 0.93
C VAL A 13 -13.66 -10.72 0.54
N PRO A 14 -13.65 -9.42 0.19
CA PRO A 14 -12.44 -8.63 0.13
C PRO A 14 -12.00 -8.26 1.55
N VAL A 15 -10.71 -8.38 1.82
CA VAL A 15 -10.03 -8.01 3.06
C VAL A 15 -9.02 -6.93 2.70
N VAL A 16 -9.18 -5.77 3.31
CA VAL A 16 -8.27 -4.62 3.13
C VAL A 16 -7.44 -4.46 4.40
N ASP A 17 -6.12 -4.36 4.24
CA ASP A 17 -5.18 -4.16 5.33
C ASP A 17 -4.09 -3.15 4.97
N GLU A 18 -3.65 -2.37 5.97
CA GLU A 18 -2.46 -1.51 5.86
C GLU A 18 -1.25 -2.24 6.44
N THR A 19 -0.22 -2.41 5.62
CA THR A 19 1.06 -2.99 6.05
C THR A 19 2.17 -1.93 6.01
N GLY A 20 2.94 -1.85 7.09
CA GLY A 20 4.08 -0.94 7.21
C GLY A 20 5.42 -1.61 6.97
N PHE A 21 6.23 -1.03 6.10
CA PHE A 21 7.57 -1.51 5.73
C PHE A 21 8.64 -0.58 6.27
N LEU A 22 9.41 -1.03 7.27
CA LEU A 22 10.49 -0.25 7.88
C LEU A 22 11.61 0.04 6.87
N LYS A 23 12.18 1.25 6.93
CA LYS A 23 13.25 1.71 6.03
C LYS A 23 14.34 2.48 6.76
N LYS A 24 15.56 2.38 6.23
CA LYS A 24 16.74 3.15 6.66
C LYS A 24 17.11 4.12 5.54
N GLY A 25 16.46 5.28 5.46
CA GLY A 25 16.70 6.29 4.41
C GLY A 25 15.44 7.03 3.97
N VAL A 26 15.60 7.98 3.05
CA VAL A 26 14.53 8.91 2.61
C VAL A 26 14.15 8.77 1.13
N ASN A 27 14.83 7.92 0.36
CA ASN A 27 14.67 7.87 -1.11
C ASN A 27 13.56 6.93 -1.59
N SER A 28 13.10 5.98 -0.76
CA SER A 28 12.00 5.09 -1.16
C SER A 28 10.66 5.83 -1.17
N ALA A 29 9.87 5.70 -2.24
CA ALA A 29 8.57 6.34 -2.41
C ALA A 29 7.69 6.29 -1.14
N GLY A 30 7.13 7.42 -0.72
CA GLY A 30 6.25 7.48 0.45
C GLY A 30 6.92 7.26 1.82
N VAL A 31 8.25 7.04 1.88
CA VAL A 31 8.94 6.83 3.15
C VAL A 31 8.97 8.13 3.98
N GLN A 32 8.53 8.04 5.22
CA GLN A 32 8.66 9.08 6.22
C GLN A 32 8.45 8.49 7.62
N ARG A 33 8.64 9.32 8.65
CA ARG A 33 8.18 8.98 10.01
C ARG A 33 6.66 9.02 10.08
N GLN A 34 6.04 7.86 10.16
CA GLN A 34 4.59 7.68 10.25
C GLN A 34 4.25 6.43 11.06
N TYR A 35 3.00 6.31 11.47
CA TYR A 35 2.57 5.16 12.25
C TYR A 35 2.55 3.92 11.35
N SER A 36 3.27 2.88 11.75
CA SER A 36 3.22 1.58 11.10
C SER A 36 2.38 0.65 11.98
N GLY A 37 1.24 0.18 11.45
CA GLY A 37 0.41 -0.82 12.12
C GLY A 37 1.21 -2.07 12.49
N THR A 38 2.06 -2.55 11.58
CA THR A 38 2.90 -3.73 11.78
C THR A 38 3.95 -3.54 12.88
N ALA A 39 4.51 -2.34 13.04
CA ALA A 39 5.48 -2.05 14.10
C ALA A 39 4.81 -1.60 15.42
N GLY A 40 3.53 -1.23 15.37
CA GLY A 40 2.76 -0.69 16.50
C GLY A 40 3.22 0.70 16.96
N ARG A 41 4.04 1.41 16.16
CA ARG A 41 4.64 2.70 16.56
C ARG A 41 4.99 3.58 15.36
N MET A 42 5.29 4.85 15.67
CA MET A 42 5.83 5.81 14.71
C MET A 42 7.27 5.45 14.34
N GLU A 43 7.49 5.10 13.07
CA GLU A 43 8.80 4.74 12.54
C GLU A 43 9.00 5.28 11.14
N ASN A 44 10.26 5.33 10.70
CA ASN A 44 10.56 5.61 9.30
C ASN A 44 10.14 4.39 8.43
N CYS A 45 9.02 4.51 7.73
CA CYS A 45 8.43 3.41 6.99
C CYS A 45 7.68 3.88 5.74
N GLN A 46 7.49 2.94 4.82
CA GLN A 46 6.49 3.03 3.75
C GLN A 46 5.22 2.32 4.21
N LEU A 47 4.06 2.74 3.73
CA LEU A 47 2.79 2.11 4.03
C LEU A 47 2.13 1.66 2.72
N GLY A 48 1.80 0.38 2.63
CA GLY A 48 1.04 -0.18 1.53
C GLY A 48 -0.35 -0.57 1.99
N VAL A 49 -1.36 -0.29 1.18
CA VAL A 49 -2.72 -0.77 1.33
C VAL A 49 -2.88 -1.96 0.40
N PHE A 50 -3.30 -3.10 0.96
CA PHE A 50 -3.42 -4.36 0.23
C PHE A 50 -4.87 -4.83 0.28
N CYS A 51 -5.38 -5.28 -0.86
CA CYS A 51 -6.68 -5.92 -0.95
C CYS A 51 -6.48 -7.38 -1.32
N ALA A 52 -6.91 -8.28 -0.44
CA ALA A 52 -6.96 -9.71 -0.69
C ALA A 52 -8.41 -10.16 -0.81
N TYR A 53 -8.69 -11.08 -1.73
CA TYR A 53 -9.95 -11.81 -1.75
C TYR A 53 -9.76 -13.13 -1.02
N THR A 54 -10.68 -13.48 -0.12
CA THR A 54 -10.67 -14.75 0.60
C THR A 54 -12.02 -15.45 0.49
N SER A 55 -11.99 -16.77 0.43
CA SER A 55 -13.15 -17.64 0.38
C SER A 55 -12.82 -18.99 1.02
N VAL A 56 -13.79 -19.89 1.09
CA VAL A 56 -13.57 -21.29 1.49
C VAL A 56 -12.60 -22.04 0.57
N LYS A 57 -12.35 -21.54 -0.65
CA LYS A 57 -11.43 -22.12 -1.63
C LYS A 57 -9.99 -21.62 -1.46
N GLY A 58 -9.75 -20.68 -0.56
CA GLY A 58 -8.45 -20.04 -0.31
C GLY A 58 -8.48 -18.53 -0.52
N GLY A 59 -7.30 -17.90 -0.49
CA GLY A 59 -7.15 -16.46 -0.61
C GLY A 59 -6.07 -16.04 -1.60
N THR A 60 -6.22 -14.85 -2.19
CA THR A 60 -5.25 -14.26 -3.11
C THR A 60 -5.23 -12.74 -3.02
N LEU A 61 -4.09 -12.12 -3.31
CA LEU A 61 -4.00 -10.67 -3.43
C LEU A 61 -4.66 -10.23 -4.74
N ILE A 62 -5.58 -9.28 -4.67
CA ILE A 62 -6.29 -8.76 -5.85
C ILE A 62 -5.90 -7.32 -6.18
N ASP A 63 -5.42 -6.55 -5.21
CA ASP A 63 -4.96 -5.19 -5.44
C ASP A 63 -3.92 -4.73 -4.41
N ARG A 64 -3.17 -3.68 -4.76
CA ARG A 64 -2.18 -3.04 -3.90
C ARG A 64 -1.97 -1.58 -4.31
N GLU A 65 -1.85 -0.72 -3.31
CA GLU A 65 -1.48 0.67 -3.51
C GLU A 65 -0.48 1.14 -2.46
N LEU A 66 0.43 2.02 -2.84
CA LEU A 66 1.39 2.63 -1.93
C LEU A 66 0.85 3.98 -1.46
N TYR A 67 0.71 4.17 -0.15
CA TYR A 67 0.31 5.46 0.40
C TYR A 67 1.45 6.48 0.25
N LEU A 68 1.15 7.58 -0.45
CA LEU A 68 2.05 8.72 -0.60
C LEU A 68 1.57 9.89 0.29
N PRO A 69 2.32 10.24 1.33
CA PRO A 69 1.98 11.37 2.19
C PRO A 69 2.00 12.70 1.45
N LYS A 70 1.27 13.70 1.96
CA LYS A 70 1.30 15.08 1.41
C LYS A 70 2.73 15.64 1.28
N SER A 71 3.61 15.31 2.22
CA SER A 71 5.03 15.73 2.20
C SER A 71 5.81 15.20 1.00
N TRP A 72 5.40 14.06 0.43
CA TRP A 72 5.96 13.49 -0.79
C TRP A 72 5.40 14.15 -2.02
N ILE A 73 4.07 14.25 -2.12
CA ILE A 73 3.40 14.86 -3.28
C ILE A 73 3.80 16.33 -3.46
N ALA A 74 4.16 17.02 -2.36
CA ALA A 74 4.68 18.39 -2.39
C ALA A 74 6.15 18.51 -2.88
N ASP A 75 6.90 17.41 -2.96
CA ASP A 75 8.30 17.36 -3.39
C ASP A 75 8.43 16.51 -4.67
N ARG A 76 8.20 17.16 -5.82
CA ARG A 76 8.13 16.47 -7.11
C ARG A 76 9.48 15.92 -7.56
N ASP A 77 10.58 16.61 -7.27
CA ASP A 77 11.92 16.10 -7.59
C ASP A 77 12.22 14.80 -6.85
N ARG A 78 11.83 14.71 -5.58
CA ARG A 78 11.94 13.48 -4.79
C ARG A 78 11.02 12.37 -5.32
N CYS A 79 9.79 12.70 -5.71
CA CYS A 79 8.87 11.76 -6.36
C CYS A 79 9.48 11.17 -7.63
N LEU A 80 10.00 12.02 -8.52
CA LEU A 80 10.63 11.61 -9.78
C LEU A 80 11.85 10.72 -9.52
N GLY A 81 12.71 11.08 -8.56
CA GLY A 81 13.86 10.27 -8.16
C GLY A 81 13.49 8.89 -7.60
N ALA A 82 12.25 8.72 -7.10
CA ALA A 82 11.71 7.45 -6.61
C ALA A 82 10.83 6.72 -7.64
N GLY A 83 10.64 7.27 -8.84
CA GLY A 83 9.81 6.69 -9.91
C GLY A 83 8.30 6.88 -9.72
N VAL A 84 7.88 7.87 -8.95
CA VAL A 84 6.45 8.22 -8.78
C VAL A 84 6.00 9.08 -9.98
N PRO A 85 4.94 8.69 -10.71
CA PRO A 85 4.40 9.47 -11.82
C PRO A 85 3.89 10.87 -11.41
N GLU A 86 3.93 11.82 -12.34
CA GLU A 86 3.57 13.23 -12.09
C GLU A 86 2.08 13.45 -11.80
N ASP A 87 1.23 12.62 -12.39
CA ASP A 87 -0.23 12.67 -12.25
C ASP A 87 -0.72 12.11 -10.91
N VAL A 88 0.14 11.45 -10.13
CA VAL A 88 -0.21 10.97 -8.80
C VAL A 88 -0.47 12.15 -7.87
N GLN A 89 -1.67 12.12 -7.26
CA GLN A 89 -2.13 13.09 -6.27
C GLN A 89 -2.21 12.46 -4.88
N PHE A 90 -2.30 13.31 -3.86
CA PHE A 90 -2.53 12.83 -2.51
C PHE A 90 -3.94 12.23 -2.39
N ALA A 91 -4.03 11.03 -1.84
CA ALA A 91 -5.27 10.39 -1.40
C ALA A 91 -5.16 10.04 0.09
N THR A 92 -6.30 10.04 0.80
CA THR A 92 -6.34 9.47 2.14
C THR A 92 -6.18 7.96 2.07
N LYS A 93 -5.61 7.40 3.12
CA LYS A 93 -5.66 5.95 3.35
C LYS A 93 -7.10 5.49 3.57
#